data_AF-A0AAU9LUS9-F1
#
_entry.id   AF-A0AAU9LUS9-F1
#
_cell.length_a   1.000
_cell.length_b   1.000
_cell.length_c   1.000
_cell.angle_alpha   90.00
_cell.angle_beta   90.00
_cell.angle_gamma   90.00
#
_symmetry.space_group_name_H-M   'P 1'
#
loop_
_entity.id
_entity.type
_entity.pdbx_description
1 polymer ?
#
loop_
_entity_poly.entity_id
_entity_poly.type
_entity_poly.pdbx_seq_one_letter_code
_entity_poly.pdbx_strand_id
1 'polypeptide(L)'
;MMSMVYNWPVEQVDMIVVTDGSRIMGLGDLGVQGIGIAIGKLDLYVAAVGINPQRVLPIMIDVGTNNENLLQNPMCNFFSSLLDFFSNLIK
;
A
#
# COMPACT_ATOMS: atom_id res chain seq x y z
N MET A 1 -0.27 -5.66 -13.84
CA MET A 1 -1.19 -4.94 -12.92
C MET A 1 -2.59 -5.55 -12.91
N MET A 2 -3.21 -5.79 -14.07
CA MET A 2 -4.58 -6.33 -14.15
C MET A 2 -4.80 -7.64 -13.36
N SER A 3 -3.83 -8.56 -13.40
CA SER A 3 -3.90 -9.84 -12.67
C SER A 3 -4.03 -9.69 -11.15
N MET A 4 -3.47 -8.62 -10.55
CA MET A 4 -3.54 -8.42 -9.10
C MET A 4 -4.95 -8.05 -8.63
N VAL A 5 -5.68 -7.28 -9.43
CA VAL A 5 -7.05 -6.87 -9.10
C VAL A 5 -7.99 -8.08 -9.09
N TYR A 6 -7.78 -9.05 -9.98
CA TYR A 6 -8.57 -10.27 -10.05
C TYR A 6 -8.32 -11.26 -8.89
N ASN A 7 -7.30 -11.05 -8.07
CA ASN A 7 -7.09 -11.85 -6.85
C ASN A 7 -7.95 -11.37 -5.68
N TRP A 8 -8.65 -10.24 -5.81
CA TRP A 8 -9.57 -9.78 -4.77
C TRP A 8 -10.82 -10.68 -4.74
N PRO A 9 -11.24 -11.17 -3.56
CA PRO A 9 -12.30 -12.20 -3.46
C PRO A 9 -13.69 -11.71 -3.86
N VAL A 10 -13.87 -10.41 -4.06
CA VAL A 10 -15.16 -9.80 -4.40
C VAL A 10 -15.08 -9.23 -5.81
N GLU A 11 -15.94 -9.73 -6.70
CA GLU A 11 -15.99 -9.30 -8.10
C GLU A 11 -16.48 -7.86 -8.26
N GLN A 12 -17.35 -7.41 -7.36
CA GLN A 12 -17.98 -6.09 -7.44
C GLN A 12 -17.47 -5.16 -6.34
N VAL A 13 -16.76 -4.12 -6.75
CA VAL A 13 -16.23 -3.07 -5.86
C VAL A 13 -16.91 -1.75 -6.19
N ASP A 14 -17.50 -1.10 -5.18
CA ASP A 14 -18.19 0.19 -5.31
C ASP A 14 -17.26 1.37 -5.06
N MET A 15 -16.22 1.16 -4.25
CA MET A 15 -15.31 2.23 -3.85
C MET A 15 -13.88 1.75 -3.68
N ILE A 16 -12.96 2.53 -4.24
CA ILE A 16 -11.53 2.32 -4.14
C ILE A 16 -10.91 3.56 -3.52
N VAL A 17 -10.02 3.36 -2.55
CA VAL A 17 -9.14 4.44 -2.07
C VAL A 17 -7.71 4.03 -2.34
N VAL A 18 -6.99 4.90 -3.03
CA VAL A 18 -5.61 4.66 -3.46
C VAL A 18 -4.67 5.65 -2.77
N THR A 19 -3.51 5.19 -2.32
CA THR A 19 -2.42 6.03 -1.84
C THR A 19 -1.07 5.46 -2.23
N ASP A 20 -0.09 6.34 -2.46
CA ASP A 20 1.34 6.01 -2.63
C ASP A 20 2.14 6.24 -1.34
N GLY A 21 1.50 6.69 -0.25
CA GLY A 21 2.13 6.91 1.05
C GLY A 21 3.15 8.05 1.09
N SER A 22 3.35 8.79 0.00
CA SER A 22 4.42 9.80 -0.13
C SER A 22 4.19 11.05 0.73
N ARG A 23 2.93 11.33 1.09
CA ARG A 23 2.58 12.45 1.98
C ARG A 23 1.37 12.15 2.86
N ILE A 24 1.62 11.51 3.99
CA ILE A 24 0.62 11.29 5.03
C ILE A 24 0.54 12.52 5.93
N MET A 25 -0.70 12.99 6.19
CA MET A 25 -1.05 14.25 6.85
C MET A 25 -0.14 14.61 8.04
N GLY A 26 0.77 15.56 7.85
CA GLY A 26 1.69 16.05 8.89
C GLY A 26 2.84 15.10 9.27
N LEU A 27 2.78 13.83 8.85
CA LEU A 27 3.78 12.81 9.12
C LEU A 27 4.84 12.69 8.00
N GLY A 28 4.52 13.19 6.80
CA GLY A 28 5.42 13.12 5.65
C GLY A 28 5.33 11.79 4.91
N ASP A 29 6.43 11.38 4.30
CA ASP A 29 6.52 10.14 3.51
C ASP A 29 6.61 8.92 4.43
N LEU A 30 5.62 8.03 4.35
CA LEU A 30 5.59 6.77 5.09
C LEU A 30 5.73 5.54 4.17
N GLY A 31 5.88 5.74 2.86
CA GLY A 31 5.91 4.67 1.86
C GLY A 31 4.75 3.69 2.04
N VAL A 32 5.04 2.39 1.90
CA VAL A 32 4.07 1.28 2.06
C VAL A 32 3.29 1.28 3.39
N GLN A 33 3.84 1.88 4.45
CA GLN A 33 3.16 1.98 5.75
C GLN A 33 1.98 2.96 5.72
N GLY A 34 1.86 3.77 4.66
CA GLY A 34 0.73 4.68 4.43
C GLY A 34 -0.61 4.00 4.12
N ILE A 35 -0.64 2.69 3.89
CA ILE A 35 -1.87 1.94 3.54
C ILE A 35 -3.01 2.13 4.55
N GLY A 36 -2.69 2.37 5.82
CA GLY A 36 -3.66 2.64 6.88
C GLY A 36 -4.58 3.85 6.59
N ILE A 37 -4.12 4.81 5.79
CA ILE A 37 -4.95 5.94 5.37
C ILE A 37 -6.03 5.51 4.38
N ALA A 38 -5.72 4.60 3.45
CA ALA A 38 -6.71 4.08 2.52
C ALA A 38 -7.78 3.27 3.26
N ILE A 39 -7.35 2.42 4.20
CA ILE A 39 -8.24 1.64 5.08
C ILE A 39 -9.14 2.57 5.89
N GLY A 40 -8.55 3.51 6.63
CA GLY A 40 -9.32 4.42 7.51
C GLY A 40 -10.30 5.32 6.75
N LYS A 41 -9.98 5.75 5.52
CA LYS A 41 -10.94 6.49 4.68
C LYS A 41 -12.12 5.62 4.27
N LEU A 42 -11.88 4.37 3.90
CA LEU A 42 -12.95 3.44 3.55
C LEU A 42 -13.82 3.12 4.77
N ASP A 43 -13.22 2.93 5.95
CA ASP A 43 -13.96 2.72 7.20
C ASP A 43 -14.91 3.89 7.49
N LEU A 44 -14.44 5.12 7.27
CA LEU A 44 -15.28 6.32 7.40
C LEU A 44 -16.42 6.33 6.39
N TYR A 45 -16.20 5.95 5.14
CA TYR A 45 -17.26 5.92 4.13
C TYR A 45 -18.29 4.81 4.38
N VAL A 46 -17.83 3.65 4.82
CA VAL A 46 -18.70 2.55 5.29
C VAL A 46 -19.55 3.04 6.45
N ALA A 47 -18.94 3.65 7.47
CA ALA A 47 -19.65 4.09 8.67
C ALA A 47 -20.58 5.29 8.44
N ALA A 48 -20.16 6.28 7.64
CA ALA A 48 -20.90 7.53 7.47
C ALA A 48 -22.00 7.46 6.41
N VAL A 49 -21.81 6.67 5.35
CA VAL A 49 -22.71 6.64 4.17
C VAL A 49 -23.35 5.26 3.97
N GLY A 50 -22.96 4.26 4.76
CA GLY A 50 -23.57 2.92 4.72
C GLY A 50 -23.12 2.08 3.53
N ILE A 51 -21.92 2.32 3.00
CA ILE A 51 -21.35 1.48 1.93
C ILE A 51 -21.11 0.07 2.46
N ASN A 52 -21.41 -0.95 1.65
CA ASN A 52 -21.14 -2.33 2.03
C ASN A 52 -19.63 -2.56 2.21
N PRO A 53 -19.15 -2.96 3.41
CA PRO A 53 -17.72 -3.15 3.68
C PRO A 53 -17.07 -4.26 2.85
N GLN A 54 -17.84 -5.20 2.28
CA GLN A 54 -17.28 -6.21 1.37
C GLN A 54 -16.97 -5.66 -0.02
N ARG A 55 -17.53 -4.49 -0.36
CA ARG A 55 -17.46 -3.90 -1.71
C ARG A 55 -16.54 -2.68 -1.75
N VAL A 56 -15.59 -2.60 -0.81
CA VAL A 56 -14.55 -1.57 -0.79
C VAL A 56 -13.17 -2.20 -0.99
N LEU A 57 -12.26 -1.47 -1.61
CA LEU A 57 -10.91 -1.94 -1.90
C LEU A 57 -9.86 -0.86 -1.59
N PRO A 58 -9.06 -1.02 -0.51
CA PRO A 58 -7.89 -0.17 -0.28
C PRO A 58 -6.74 -0.60 -1.19
N ILE A 59 -6.06 0.37 -1.81
CA ILE A 59 -4.90 0.12 -2.68
C ILE A 59 -3.73 0.98 -2.22
N MET A 60 -2.58 0.34 -2.06
CA MET A 60 -1.27 0.99 -1.90
C MET A 60 -0.49 0.83 -3.21
N ILE A 61 -0.02 1.93 -3.79
CA ILE A 61 0.90 1.89 -4.92
C ILE A 61 2.30 2.18 -4.37
N ASP A 62 3.09 1.13 -4.19
CA ASP A 62 4.48 1.27 -3.76
C ASP A 62 5.36 1.62 -4.96
N VAL A 63 5.80 2.88 -5.01
CA VAL A 63 6.77 3.40 -6.00
C VAL A 63 8.13 3.69 -5.36
N GLY A 64 8.37 3.18 -4.16
CA GLY A 64 9.49 3.56 -3.31
C GLY A 64 9.13 4.68 -2.32
N THR A 65 10.07 5.00 -1.44
CA THR A 65 9.96 6.06 -0.42
C THR A 65 11.25 6.86 -0.37
N ASN A 66 11.13 8.16 -0.14
CA ASN A 66 12.26 9.06 0.10
C ASN A 66 12.60 9.18 1.59
N ASN A 67 11.89 8.44 2.46
CA ASN A 67 12.14 8.49 3.89
C ASN A 67 13.37 7.63 4.26
N GLU A 68 14.51 8.29 4.51
CA GLU A 68 15.76 7.62 4.86
C GLU A 68 15.65 6.73 6.10
N ASN A 69 14.82 7.09 7.08
CA ASN A 69 14.62 6.26 8.28
C ASN A 69 13.92 4.94 7.94
N LEU A 70 13.03 4.95 6.93
CA LEU A 70 12.39 3.74 6.45
C LEU A 70 13.34 2.91 5.60
N LEU A 71 14.16 3.55 4.76
CA LEU A 71 15.18 2.88 3.97
C LEU A 71 16.27 2.26 4.85
N GLN A 72 16.66 2.87 5.95
CA GLN A 72 17.67 2.32 6.87
C GLN A 72 17.12 1.22 7.77
N ASN A 73 15.80 1.00 7.79
CA ASN A 73 15.19 -0.02 8.63
C ASN A 73 15.62 -1.43 8.17
N PRO A 74 16.16 -2.28 9.07
CA PRO A 74 16.55 -3.66 8.76
C PRO A 74 15.45 -4.48 8.08
N MET A 75 14.19 -4.25 8.45
CA MET A 75 13.03 -4.93 7.84
C MET A 75 12.76 -4.49 6.40
N CYS A 76 13.02 -3.22 6.08
CA CYS A 76 12.87 -2.71 4.72
C CYS A 76 14.05 -3.16 3.85
N ASN A 77 15.26 -3.15 4.41
CA ASN A 77 16.48 -3.60 3.75
C ASN A 77 16.54 -5.10 3.52
N PHE A 78 15.76 -5.92 4.23
CA PHE A 78 15.73 -7.35 3.98
C PHE A 78 15.33 -7.68 2.53
N PHE A 79 14.33 -6.98 1.99
CA PHE A 79 13.88 -7.20 0.62
C PHE A 79 14.86 -6.64 -0.41
N SER A 80 15.46 -5.48 -0.12
CA SER A 80 16.54 -4.92 -0.95
C SER A 80 17.75 -5.84 -0.99
N SER A 81 18.21 -6.32 0.17
CA SER A 81 19.36 -7.22 0.28
C SER A 81 19.10 -8.57 -0.39
N LEU A 82 17.85 -9.05 -0.38
CA LEU A 82 17.44 -10.25 -1.10
C LEU A 82 17.46 -10.02 -2.62
N LEU A 83 16.94 -8.89 -3.09
CA LEU A 83 17.00 -8.50 -4.50
C LEU A 83 18.44 -8.30 -4.98
N ASP A 84 19.30 -7.69 -4.16
CA ASP A 84 20.72 -7.54 -4.43
C ASP A 84 21.42 -8.89 -4.48
N PHE A 85 21.07 -9.81 -3.58
CA PHE A 85 21.54 -11.19 -3.61
C PHE A 85 21.14 -11.90 -4.92
N PHE A 86 19.87 -11.84 -5.31
CA PHE A 86 19.40 -12.44 -6.56
C PHE A 86 20.02 -11.76 -7.80
N SER A 87 20.18 -10.43 -7.78
CA SER A 87 20.82 -9.68 -8.87
C SER A 87 22.28 -10.08 -9.05
N ASN A 88 23.01 -10.34 -7.95
CA ASN A 88 24.37 -10.83 -7.99
C ASN A 88 24.48 -12.32 -8.31
N LEU A 89 23.43 -13.11 -8.08
CA LEU A 89 23.36 -14.54 -8.45
C LEU A 89 23.13 -14.75 -9.96
N ILE A 90 22.50 -13.77 -10.63
CA ILE A 90 22.17 -13.82 -12.07
C ILE A 90 23.25 -13.13 -12.93
N LYS A 91 24.27 -12.53 -12.29
CA LYS A 91 25.50 -12.04 -12.94
C LYS A 91 26.58 -13.11 -12.91
#